data_AF-A3IPE2-F1
#
_entry.id   AF-A3IPE2-F1
#
_cell.length_a   1.000
_cell.length_b   1.000
_cell.length_c   1.000
_cell.angle_alpha   90.00
_cell.angle_beta   90.00
_cell.angle_gamma   90.00
#
_symmetry.space_group_name_H-M   'P 1'
#
loop_
_entity.id
_entity.type
_entity.pdbx_description
1 polymer ?
#
loop_
_entity_poly.entity_id
_entity_poly.type
_entity_poly.pdbx_seq_one_letter_code
_entity_poly.pdbx_strand_id
1 'polypeptide(L)'
;MANVLWLQGGACSGNTISFLNAEEPTVVDLITDFGINVLWHPSLGLQLGDELQQLLHDCVNGKVPVDILVYEGSVVNAPNGTGEWNRFAGRPMKDWLTDLSKIAGFVVAVGDCATYGGIPAMEPNPSESLGVQFLKRNKGGFLGTDYVSQAGLPVINIPGCPAHPDWISQILVAVATGRVGDLTLDEFHRPQTFFRSFTQTGCTRNMHFSYKATTQDFGQRTGCLFYDMGCRGPMTHSSCNRILWNRVSSKTRAGMPCLGCTEPEFPFHDLKPGTVFKTQTVMGVPKELPAGINKKDYALMTVVSKDASPSWANEDIFTV
;
A
#
# COMPACT_ATOMS: atom_id res chain seq x y z
N MET A 1 -10.16 25.45 -3.88
CA MET A 1 -9.55 24.29 -4.56
C MET A 1 -8.33 23.89 -3.76
N ALA A 2 -8.09 22.59 -3.58
CA ALA A 2 -6.91 22.07 -2.90
C ALA A 2 -5.81 21.79 -3.91
N ASN A 3 -4.66 22.42 -3.72
CA ASN A 3 -3.48 22.27 -4.56
C ASN A 3 -2.75 20.96 -4.23
N VAL A 4 -2.65 20.09 -5.22
CA VAL A 4 -1.99 18.78 -5.11
C VAL A 4 -0.71 18.79 -5.93
N LEU A 5 0.42 18.57 -5.27
CA LEU A 5 1.72 18.34 -5.90
C LEU A 5 2.09 16.87 -5.74
N TRP A 6 2.32 16.16 -6.83
CA TRP A 6 2.69 14.75 -6.81
C TRP A 6 4.13 14.56 -7.28
N LEU A 7 4.98 14.01 -6.42
CA LEU A 7 6.38 13.70 -6.74
C LEU A 7 6.61 12.19 -6.77
N GLN A 8 7.60 11.78 -7.57
CA GLN A 8 7.96 10.37 -7.77
C GLN A 8 9.44 10.12 -7.45
N GLY A 9 9.71 9.40 -6.37
CA GLY A 9 11.03 8.94 -5.97
C GLY A 9 11.46 7.64 -6.68
N GLY A 10 12.01 6.69 -5.92
CA GLY A 10 12.31 5.34 -6.39
C GLY A 10 11.02 4.54 -6.64
N ALA A 11 10.44 4.69 -7.83
CA ALA A 11 9.13 4.12 -8.16
C ALA A 11 9.11 3.42 -9.52
N CYS A 12 8.14 2.52 -9.69
CA CYS A 12 7.78 1.90 -10.98
C CYS A 12 6.58 2.57 -11.67
N SER A 13 6.09 3.70 -11.14
CA SER A 13 4.86 4.39 -11.56
C SER A 13 3.57 3.55 -11.47
N GLY A 14 3.61 2.41 -10.78
CA GLY A 14 2.43 1.54 -10.64
C GLY A 14 1.30 2.19 -9.85
N ASN A 15 1.60 3.07 -8.88
CA ASN A 15 0.54 3.75 -8.13
C ASN A 15 -0.08 4.88 -8.94
N THR A 16 0.72 5.58 -9.74
CA THR A 16 0.22 6.50 -10.76
C THR A 16 -0.80 5.81 -11.66
N ILE A 17 -0.43 4.67 -12.28
CA ILE A 17 -1.36 3.95 -13.17
C ILE A 17 -2.59 3.46 -12.42
N SER A 18 -2.40 2.96 -11.19
CA SER A 18 -3.51 2.56 -10.33
C SER A 18 -4.48 3.72 -10.07
N PHE A 19 -3.98 4.89 -9.68
CA PHE A 19 -4.76 6.11 -9.43
C PHE A 19 -5.56 6.54 -10.67
N LEU A 20 -4.99 6.45 -11.86
CA LEU A 20 -5.68 6.77 -13.12
C LEU A 20 -6.83 5.80 -13.45
N ASN A 21 -6.91 4.65 -12.78
CA ASN A 21 -8.03 3.70 -12.87
C ASN A 21 -9.07 3.91 -11.76
N ALA A 22 -9.07 5.04 -11.06
CA ALA A 22 -10.12 5.35 -10.08
C ALA A 22 -11.47 5.56 -10.77
N GLU A 23 -12.53 5.01 -10.16
CA GLU A 23 -13.89 5.01 -10.71
C GLU A 23 -14.90 5.75 -9.82
N GLU A 24 -14.72 5.75 -8.49
CA GLU A 24 -15.62 6.46 -7.56
C GLU A 24 -14.85 7.17 -6.44
N PRO A 25 -14.54 8.47 -6.62
CA PRO A 25 -14.64 9.24 -7.86
C PRO A 25 -13.49 8.95 -8.83
N THR A 26 -13.67 9.29 -10.12
CA THR A 26 -12.59 9.27 -11.12
C THR A 26 -11.62 10.41 -10.91
N VAL A 27 -10.42 10.33 -11.52
CA VAL A 27 -9.45 11.44 -11.49
C VAL A 27 -10.01 12.71 -12.14
N VAL A 28 -10.89 12.58 -13.13
CA VAL A 28 -11.57 13.73 -13.75
C VAL A 28 -12.51 14.38 -12.75
N ASP A 29 -13.34 13.59 -12.08
CA ASP A 29 -14.28 14.10 -11.06
C ASP A 29 -13.54 14.78 -9.91
N LEU A 30 -12.37 14.25 -9.51
CA LEU A 30 -11.52 14.89 -8.50
C LEU A 30 -11.22 16.36 -8.86
N ILE A 31 -10.93 16.62 -10.13
CA ILE A 31 -10.57 17.95 -10.64
C ILE A 31 -11.83 18.81 -10.82
N THR A 32 -12.87 18.27 -11.46
CA THR A 32 -14.06 19.06 -11.84
C THR A 32 -15.01 19.32 -10.68
N ASP A 33 -15.16 18.34 -9.77
CA ASP A 33 -16.26 18.30 -8.80
C ASP A 33 -15.76 18.42 -7.35
N PHE A 34 -14.58 17.88 -7.05
CA PHE A 34 -14.00 17.93 -5.70
C PHE A 34 -12.99 19.07 -5.50
N GLY A 35 -12.81 19.91 -6.52
CA GLY A 35 -11.98 21.11 -6.43
C GLY A 35 -10.50 20.81 -6.20
N ILE A 36 -9.98 19.71 -6.74
CA ILE A 36 -8.53 19.44 -6.75
C ILE A 36 -7.89 20.18 -7.91
N ASN A 37 -6.85 20.96 -7.59
CA ASN A 37 -5.97 21.59 -8.57
C ASN A 37 -4.64 20.83 -8.58
N VAL A 38 -4.38 20.04 -9.62
CA VAL A 38 -3.12 19.32 -9.77
C VAL A 38 -2.05 20.31 -10.24
N LEU A 39 -1.19 20.74 -9.32
CA LEU A 39 -0.09 21.67 -9.64
C LEU A 39 0.88 21.02 -10.63
N TRP A 40 1.26 19.77 -10.35
CA TRP A 40 2.10 18.97 -11.23
C TRP A 40 2.04 17.49 -10.85
N HIS A 41 2.22 16.62 -11.84
CA HIS A 41 2.27 15.17 -11.68
C HIS A 41 3.28 14.57 -12.67
N PRO A 42 4.08 13.56 -12.30
CA PRO A 42 5.17 13.02 -13.13
C PRO A 42 4.75 12.56 -14.53
N SER A 43 3.56 11.97 -14.67
CA SER A 43 3.06 11.47 -15.95
C SER A 43 2.11 12.42 -16.70
N LEU A 44 1.64 13.49 -16.06
CA LEU A 44 0.58 14.36 -16.61
C LEU A 44 0.95 15.85 -16.61
N GLY A 45 2.04 16.22 -15.94
CA GLY A 45 2.48 17.61 -15.80
C GLY A 45 2.89 18.18 -17.15
N LEU A 46 2.47 19.41 -17.41
CA LEU A 46 2.76 20.12 -18.65
C LEU A 46 4.07 20.91 -18.56
N GLN A 47 4.42 21.41 -17.37
CA GLN A 47 5.64 22.15 -17.12
C GLN A 47 6.85 21.23 -17.18
N LEU A 48 7.88 21.66 -17.91
CA LEU A 48 9.13 20.93 -18.13
C LEU A 48 10.33 21.85 -17.87
N GLY A 49 11.50 21.25 -17.64
CA GLY A 49 12.77 21.99 -17.53
C GLY A 49 12.73 23.11 -16.49
N ASP A 50 13.00 24.34 -16.92
CA ASP A 50 13.09 25.51 -16.04
C ASP A 50 11.72 25.97 -15.51
N GLU A 51 10.64 25.76 -16.26
CA GLU A 51 9.28 26.09 -15.80
C GLU A 51 8.88 25.23 -14.60
N LEU A 52 9.22 23.93 -14.65
CA LEU A 52 8.98 23.02 -13.55
C LEU A 52 9.84 23.36 -12.33
N GLN A 53 11.12 23.67 -12.53
CA GLN A 53 11.98 24.14 -11.45
C GLN A 53 11.41 25.40 -10.78
N GLN A 54 10.96 26.37 -11.58
CA GLN A 54 10.37 27.60 -11.08
C GLN A 54 9.09 27.31 -10.27
N LEU A 55 8.21 26.44 -10.76
CA LEU A 55 7.01 26.00 -10.03
C LEU A 55 7.36 25.39 -8.67
N LEU A 56 8.32 24.47 -8.63
CA LEU A 56 8.75 23.82 -7.39
C LEU A 56 9.36 24.83 -6.40
N HIS A 57 10.17 25.77 -6.90
CA HIS A 57 10.71 26.85 -6.08
C HIS A 57 9.62 27.80 -5.57
N ASP A 58 8.62 28.11 -6.39
CA ASP A 58 7.48 28.94 -5.97
C ASP A 58 6.63 28.24 -4.90
N CYS A 59 6.51 26.92 -4.96
CA CYS A 59 5.90 26.11 -3.89
C CYS A 59 6.72 26.17 -2.59
N VAL A 60 8.03 25.90 -2.67
CA VAL A 60 8.93 25.94 -1.49
C VAL A 60 8.96 27.31 -0.85
N ASN A 61 8.93 28.39 -1.65
CA ASN A 61 8.92 29.77 -1.17
C ASN A 61 7.53 30.26 -0.73
N GLY A 62 6.50 29.40 -0.79
CA GLY A 62 5.14 29.74 -0.35
C GLY A 62 4.37 30.70 -1.26
N LYS A 63 4.86 30.97 -2.47
CA LYS A 63 4.12 31.76 -3.47
C LYS A 63 2.95 30.97 -4.05
N VAL A 64 3.12 29.66 -4.18
CA VAL A 64 2.07 28.71 -4.54
C VAL A 64 1.84 27.79 -3.34
N PRO A 65 0.65 27.80 -2.70
CA PRO A 65 0.40 26.92 -1.57
C PRO A 65 0.34 25.46 -2.03
N VAL A 66 0.87 24.55 -1.21
CA VAL A 66 0.78 23.10 -1.41
C VAL A 66 -0.11 22.52 -0.31
N ASP A 67 -1.37 22.25 -0.63
CA ASP A 67 -2.30 21.68 0.36
C ASP A 67 -1.99 20.20 0.59
N ILE A 68 -1.69 19.47 -0.49
CA ILE A 68 -1.35 18.04 -0.45
C ILE A 68 -0.05 17.79 -1.22
N LEU A 69 0.95 17.28 -0.53
CA LEU A 69 2.12 16.67 -1.14
C LEU A 69 1.94 15.16 -1.21
N VAL A 70 1.73 14.63 -2.41
CA VAL A 70 1.75 13.19 -2.66
C VAL A 70 3.17 12.76 -3.02
N TYR A 71 3.68 11.74 -2.32
CA TYR A 71 4.98 11.14 -2.62
C TYR A 71 4.79 9.67 -2.99
N GLU A 72 5.13 9.32 -4.23
CA GLU A 72 5.13 7.96 -4.74
C GLU A 72 6.56 7.42 -4.84
N GLY A 73 6.78 6.18 -4.38
CA GLY A 73 8.10 5.53 -4.42
C GLY A 73 8.92 5.72 -3.16
N SER A 74 10.02 4.96 -3.05
CA SER A 74 10.93 5.06 -1.91
C SER A 74 11.75 6.35 -1.97
N VAL A 75 12.16 6.84 -0.80
CA VAL A 75 13.14 7.93 -0.71
C VAL A 75 14.53 7.32 -0.85
N VAL A 76 15.19 7.57 -1.98
CA VAL A 76 16.52 7.06 -2.30
C VAL A 76 17.57 7.97 -1.65
N ASN A 77 18.42 7.40 -0.79
CA ASN A 77 19.50 8.14 -0.11
C ASN A 77 20.89 7.86 -0.69
N ALA A 78 21.03 6.84 -1.54
CA ALA A 78 22.31 6.52 -2.14
C ALA A 78 22.80 7.57 -3.15
N PRO A 79 24.13 7.66 -3.35
CA PRO A 79 25.17 6.94 -2.62
C PRO A 79 25.55 7.68 -1.33
N ASN A 80 25.88 6.94 -0.27
CA ASN A 80 26.45 7.46 0.98
C ASN A 80 25.61 8.57 1.62
N GLY A 81 24.28 8.43 1.58
CA GLY A 81 23.35 9.41 2.10
C GLY A 81 23.20 10.68 1.26
N THR A 82 23.80 10.81 0.07
CA THR A 82 23.70 12.02 -0.76
C THR A 82 22.39 12.13 -1.55
N GLY A 83 21.76 11.00 -1.90
CA GLY A 83 20.55 10.95 -2.74
C GLY A 83 20.78 11.15 -4.24
N GLU A 84 22.04 11.23 -4.70
CA GLU A 84 22.38 11.51 -6.10
C GLU A 84 21.93 10.41 -7.08
N TRP A 85 21.57 9.21 -6.63
CA TRP A 85 20.99 8.17 -7.49
C TRP A 85 19.54 8.45 -7.90
N ASN A 86 18.88 9.44 -7.29
CA ASN A 86 17.56 9.88 -7.68
C ASN A 86 17.50 11.41 -7.71
N ARG A 87 17.87 12.00 -8.86
CA ARG A 87 17.81 13.44 -9.09
C ARG A 87 16.53 13.82 -9.83
N PHE A 88 16.00 14.99 -9.48
CA PHE A 88 14.86 15.59 -10.12
C PHE A 88 15.00 17.11 -10.10
N ALA A 89 14.73 17.76 -11.24
CA ALA A 89 14.76 19.22 -11.36
C ALA A 89 16.05 19.85 -10.75
N GLY A 90 17.21 19.30 -11.13
CA GLY A 90 18.52 19.86 -10.78
C GLY A 90 19.15 19.38 -9.45
N ARG A 91 18.41 18.73 -8.55
CA ARG A 91 18.92 18.29 -7.22
C ARG A 91 18.38 16.90 -6.81
N PRO A 92 18.93 16.27 -5.76
CA PRO A 92 18.36 15.04 -5.21
C PRO A 92 16.87 15.18 -4.86
N MET A 93 16.04 14.21 -5.24
CA MET A 93 14.60 14.22 -5.01
C MET A 93 14.25 14.29 -3.51
N LYS A 94 15.04 13.64 -2.67
CA LYS A 94 14.87 13.67 -1.21
C LYS A 94 14.95 15.10 -0.64
N ASP A 95 15.69 15.99 -1.29
CA ASP A 95 15.83 17.36 -0.83
C ASP A 95 14.59 18.19 -1.20
N TRP A 96 13.96 17.91 -2.35
CA TRP A 96 12.63 18.44 -2.67
C TRP A 96 11.59 17.99 -1.65
N LEU A 97 11.56 16.70 -1.32
CA LEU A 97 10.69 16.17 -0.27
C LEU A 97 10.95 16.85 1.08
N THR A 98 12.21 17.08 1.44
CA THR A 98 12.59 17.77 2.68
C THR A 98 12.03 19.18 2.74
N ASP A 99 12.12 19.95 1.66
CA ASP A 99 11.66 21.34 1.65
C ASP A 99 10.13 21.43 1.56
N LEU A 100 9.52 20.65 0.68
CA LEU A 100 8.08 20.68 0.44
C LEU A 100 7.28 20.10 1.62
N SER A 101 7.79 19.05 2.29
CA SER A 101 7.12 18.47 3.46
C SER A 101 7.01 19.44 4.64
N LYS A 102 7.88 20.46 4.72
CA LYS A 102 7.81 21.50 5.75
C LYS A 102 6.68 22.48 5.51
N ILE A 103 6.29 22.71 4.26
CA ILE A 103 5.28 23.71 3.89
C ILE A 103 3.93 23.09 3.52
N ALA A 104 3.90 21.79 3.22
CA ALA A 104 2.69 21.11 2.79
C ALA A 104 1.67 21.02 3.93
N GLY A 105 0.39 21.28 3.61
CA GLY A 105 -0.73 21.06 4.53
C GLY A 105 -0.76 19.61 5.04
N PHE A 106 -0.72 18.67 4.09
CA PHE A 106 -0.68 17.23 4.34
C PHE A 106 0.39 16.56 3.47
N VAL A 107 1.02 15.51 3.99
CA VAL A 107 1.89 14.62 3.22
C VAL A 107 1.25 13.24 3.15
N VAL A 108 1.09 12.73 1.93
CA VAL A 108 0.49 11.42 1.64
C VAL A 108 1.53 10.55 0.95
N ALA A 109 1.93 9.46 1.60
CA ALA A 109 2.83 8.46 1.01
C ALA A 109 1.99 7.39 0.31
N VAL A 110 2.18 7.27 -1.01
CA VAL A 110 1.39 6.36 -1.84
C VAL A 110 2.23 5.17 -2.30
N GLY A 111 1.74 3.99 -1.96
CA GLY A 111 2.35 2.70 -2.26
C GLY A 111 3.38 2.26 -1.22
N ASP A 112 3.60 0.94 -1.17
CA ASP A 112 4.44 0.29 -0.18
C ASP A 112 5.90 0.82 -0.15
N CYS A 113 6.41 1.21 -1.33
CA CYS A 113 7.72 1.86 -1.45
C CYS A 113 7.78 3.18 -0.67
N ALA A 114 6.75 4.03 -0.78
CA ALA A 114 6.71 5.31 -0.08
C ALA A 114 6.37 5.12 1.40
N THR A 115 5.54 4.15 1.76
CA THR A 115 5.17 3.95 3.17
C THR A 115 6.28 3.30 3.97
N TYR A 116 6.86 2.20 3.49
CA TYR A 116 7.76 1.34 4.26
C TYR A 116 9.13 1.08 3.61
N GLY A 117 9.39 1.65 2.44
CA GLY A 117 10.60 1.43 1.63
C GLY A 117 10.44 0.34 0.57
N GLY A 118 9.49 -0.58 0.77
CA GLY A 118 9.09 -1.63 -0.18
C GLY A 118 10.21 -2.51 -0.72
N ILE A 119 10.09 -2.91 -1.99
CA ILE A 119 11.06 -3.77 -2.69
C ILE A 119 12.47 -3.13 -2.73
N PRO A 120 12.64 -1.83 -3.06
CA PRO A 120 13.97 -1.21 -3.08
C PRO A 120 14.72 -1.25 -1.74
N ALA A 121 13.99 -1.32 -0.62
CA ALA A 121 14.55 -1.35 0.73
C ALA A 121 14.87 -2.76 1.26
N MET A 122 14.70 -3.81 0.44
CA MET A 122 15.16 -5.16 0.79
C MET A 122 16.68 -5.23 0.91
N GLU A 123 17.20 -6.13 1.75
CA GLU A 123 18.63 -6.43 1.80
C GLU A 123 19.18 -6.81 0.39
N PRO A 124 20.31 -6.25 -0.05
CA PRO A 124 21.27 -5.40 0.69
C PRO A 124 20.98 -3.89 0.66
N ASN A 125 19.85 -3.45 0.10
CA ASN A 125 19.41 -2.06 -0.04
C ASN A 125 20.51 -1.12 -0.58
N PRO A 126 21.03 -1.39 -1.80
CA PRO A 126 22.13 -0.59 -2.35
C PRO A 126 21.72 0.87 -2.61
N SER A 127 20.41 1.11 -2.77
CA SER A 127 19.84 2.44 -2.98
C SER A 127 19.65 3.25 -1.69
N GLU A 128 19.94 2.65 -0.53
CA GLU A 128 19.68 3.24 0.79
C GLU A 128 18.23 3.78 0.89
N SER A 129 17.29 3.04 0.29
CA SER A 129 15.89 3.40 0.19
C SER A 129 15.21 3.32 1.56
N LEU A 130 14.41 4.35 1.86
CA LEU A 130 13.54 4.42 3.04
C LEU A 130 12.10 4.72 2.60
N GLY A 131 11.13 4.38 3.44
CA GLY A 131 9.81 5.02 3.35
C GLY A 131 9.88 6.44 3.89
N VAL A 132 8.85 7.23 3.62
CA VAL A 132 8.78 8.65 3.99
C VAL A 132 8.87 8.81 5.51
N GLN A 133 8.15 7.98 6.28
CA GLN A 133 8.19 8.02 7.75
C GLN A 133 8.37 6.65 8.44
N PHE A 134 8.57 5.59 7.65
CA PHE A 134 8.89 4.27 8.18
C PHE A 134 9.96 3.58 7.33
N LEU A 135 10.68 2.64 7.95
CA LEU A 135 11.41 1.60 7.26
C LEU A 135 10.93 0.27 7.82
N LYS A 136 10.21 -0.50 7.01
CA LYS A 136 9.47 -1.68 7.49
C LYS A 136 8.64 -1.29 8.72
N ARG A 137 8.75 -2.02 9.83
CA ARG A 137 8.04 -1.70 11.09
C ARG A 137 8.63 -0.53 11.88
N ASN A 138 9.84 -0.08 11.56
CA ASN A 138 10.51 0.95 12.33
C ASN A 138 9.99 2.33 11.91
N LYS A 139 9.32 3.03 12.83
CA LYS A 139 8.97 4.44 12.65
C LYS A 139 10.24 5.28 12.63
N GLY A 140 10.27 6.29 11.78
CA GLY A 140 11.43 7.14 11.55
C GLY A 140 11.53 7.48 10.08
N GLY A 141 11.74 6.48 9.22
CA GLY A 141 11.88 6.67 7.77
C GLY A 141 12.82 7.81 7.42
N PHE A 142 12.52 8.53 6.34
CA PHE A 142 13.30 9.68 5.90
C PHE A 142 13.02 10.96 6.69
N LEU A 143 11.76 11.28 6.97
CA LEU A 143 11.37 12.54 7.63
C LEU A 143 11.55 12.54 9.15
N GLY A 144 11.78 11.38 9.76
CA GLY A 144 11.95 11.22 11.20
C GLY A 144 10.66 10.86 11.95
N THR A 145 10.84 10.35 13.17
CA THR A 145 9.73 9.87 14.02
C THR A 145 8.76 10.97 14.42
N ASP A 146 9.27 12.19 14.62
CA ASP A 146 8.52 13.32 15.14
C ASP A 146 7.93 14.21 14.05
N TYR A 147 8.10 13.85 12.77
CA TYR A 147 7.54 14.63 11.68
C TYR A 147 6.01 14.69 11.76
N VAL A 148 5.50 15.92 11.64
CA VAL A 148 4.09 16.25 11.43
C VAL A 148 4.00 17.32 10.34
N SER A 149 2.95 17.26 9.52
CA SER A 149 2.67 18.25 8.47
C SER A 149 2.16 19.56 9.08
N GLN A 150 1.97 20.60 8.26
CA GLN A 150 1.43 21.89 8.73
C GLN A 150 0.03 21.76 9.35
N ALA A 151 -0.74 20.75 8.95
CA ALA A 151 -2.04 20.44 9.55
C ALA A 151 -1.96 19.60 10.84
N GLY A 152 -0.76 19.30 11.35
CA GLY A 152 -0.57 18.58 12.61
C GLY A 152 -0.77 17.08 12.55
N LEU A 153 -0.82 16.48 11.34
CA LEU A 153 -0.89 15.04 11.16
C LEU A 153 0.48 14.45 10.80
N PRO A 154 0.75 13.19 11.17
CA PRO A 154 1.89 12.49 10.59
C PRO A 154 1.66 12.22 9.09
N VAL A 155 2.64 11.62 8.41
CA VAL A 155 2.46 11.19 7.02
C VAL A 155 1.30 10.20 6.93
N ILE A 156 0.33 10.49 6.07
CA ILE A 156 -0.80 9.59 5.80
C ILE A 156 -0.32 8.50 4.84
N ASN A 157 -0.29 7.25 5.31
CA ASN A 157 0.22 6.13 4.54
C ASN A 157 -0.90 5.38 3.82
N ILE A 158 -0.79 5.28 2.49
CA ILE A 158 -1.65 4.45 1.65
C ILE A 158 -0.80 3.34 1.03
N PRO A 159 -0.52 2.25 1.77
CA PRO A 159 0.36 1.18 1.28
C PRO A 159 -0.33 0.34 0.20
N GLY A 160 0.45 -0.55 -0.41
CA GLY A 160 0.02 -1.38 -1.54
C GLY A 160 1.07 -1.39 -2.65
N CYS A 161 1.15 -2.48 -3.40
CA CYS A 161 2.05 -2.60 -4.56
C CYS A 161 1.26 -3.11 -5.79
N PRO A 162 0.52 -2.21 -6.49
CA PRO A 162 0.28 -0.80 -6.14
C PRO A 162 -0.82 -0.61 -5.06
N ALA A 163 -0.98 0.63 -4.58
CA ALA A 163 -2.11 1.06 -3.77
C ALA A 163 -3.41 1.09 -4.60
N HIS A 164 -4.54 0.73 -4.00
CA HIS A 164 -5.82 0.69 -4.69
C HIS A 164 -6.27 2.09 -5.13
N PRO A 165 -6.86 2.27 -6.34
CA PRO A 165 -7.31 3.58 -6.82
C PRO A 165 -8.18 4.32 -5.82
N ASP A 166 -9.25 3.65 -5.35
CA ASP A 166 -10.24 4.25 -4.47
C ASP A 166 -9.67 4.66 -3.10
N TRP A 167 -8.59 4.03 -2.63
CA TRP A 167 -7.95 4.45 -1.38
C TRP A 167 -7.26 5.81 -1.57
N ILE A 168 -6.61 6.01 -2.72
CA ILE A 168 -5.95 7.26 -3.08
C ILE A 168 -6.99 8.35 -3.27
N SER A 169 -7.98 8.12 -4.14
CA SER A 169 -8.99 9.14 -4.46
C SER A 169 -9.79 9.58 -3.23
N GLN A 170 -10.21 8.65 -2.37
CA GLN A 170 -10.97 9.00 -1.16
C GLN A 170 -10.16 9.82 -0.14
N ILE A 171 -8.85 9.60 -0.02
CA ILE A 171 -8.00 10.43 0.85
C ILE A 171 -7.83 11.83 0.25
N LEU A 172 -7.62 11.94 -1.06
CA LEU A 172 -7.55 13.25 -1.71
C LEU A 172 -8.86 14.04 -1.56
N VAL A 173 -10.02 13.37 -1.71
CA VAL A 173 -11.34 13.97 -1.45
C VAL A 173 -11.48 14.40 0.00
N ALA A 174 -11.11 13.54 0.96
CA ALA A 174 -11.23 13.86 2.38
C ALA A 174 -10.42 15.11 2.74
N VAL A 175 -9.24 15.28 2.14
CA VAL A 175 -8.42 16.48 2.31
C VAL A 175 -9.03 17.69 1.60
N ALA A 176 -9.40 17.56 0.33
CA ALA A 176 -9.95 18.67 -0.46
C ALA A 176 -11.27 19.22 0.10
N THR A 177 -12.07 18.36 0.74
CA THR A 177 -13.36 18.72 1.35
C THR A 177 -13.26 19.11 2.84
N GLY A 178 -12.05 19.18 3.41
CA GLY A 178 -11.84 19.55 4.81
C GLY A 178 -12.32 18.51 5.82
N ARG A 179 -12.52 17.25 5.39
CA ARG A 179 -13.01 16.14 6.21
C ARG A 179 -11.89 15.26 6.79
N VAL A 180 -10.66 15.76 6.81
CA VAL A 180 -9.51 15.03 7.36
C VAL A 180 -9.68 14.71 8.85
N GLY A 181 -10.42 15.54 9.59
CA GLY A 181 -10.76 15.27 10.99
C GLY A 181 -11.53 13.97 11.21
N ASP A 182 -12.18 13.43 10.17
CA ASP A 182 -12.87 12.14 10.22
C ASP A 182 -11.91 10.95 10.07
N LEU A 183 -10.65 11.18 9.65
CA LEU A 183 -9.67 10.12 9.45
C LEU A 183 -9.11 9.63 10.79
N THR A 184 -9.38 8.36 11.10
CA THR A 184 -8.66 7.65 12.15
C THR A 184 -7.51 6.86 11.51
N LEU A 185 -6.28 7.11 11.97
CA LEU A 185 -5.09 6.38 11.53
C LEU A 185 -4.76 5.24 12.50
N ASP A 186 -4.17 4.16 12.00
CA ASP A 186 -3.59 3.09 12.83
C ASP A 186 -2.13 3.38 13.21
N GLU A 187 -1.47 2.43 13.88
CA GLU A 187 -0.08 2.57 14.34
C GLU A 187 0.95 2.75 13.21
N PHE A 188 0.59 2.39 11.96
CA PHE A 188 1.42 2.58 10.77
C PHE A 188 0.96 3.79 9.94
N HIS A 189 0.15 4.67 10.54
CA HIS A 189 -0.42 5.86 9.93
C HIS A 189 -1.33 5.54 8.73
N ARG A 190 -1.94 4.35 8.69
CA ARG A 190 -2.86 3.96 7.62
C ARG A 190 -4.29 4.36 7.98
N PRO A 191 -5.10 4.88 7.05
CA PRO A 191 -6.52 5.14 7.29
C PRO A 191 -7.29 3.86 7.65
N GLN A 192 -7.84 3.80 8.86
CA GLN A 192 -8.57 2.60 9.35
C GLN A 192 -9.79 2.26 8.49
N THR A 193 -10.38 3.24 7.80
CA THR A 193 -11.48 3.04 6.84
C THR A 193 -11.16 1.94 5.82
N PHE A 194 -9.90 1.81 5.39
CA PHE A 194 -9.47 0.81 4.41
C PHE A 194 -8.71 -0.36 5.03
N PHE A 195 -7.93 -0.07 6.09
CA PHE A 195 -6.94 -1.00 6.63
C PHE A 195 -7.34 -1.62 7.98
N ARG A 196 -8.61 -1.48 8.42
CA ARG A 196 -9.08 -2.14 9.65
C ARG A 196 -9.36 -3.63 9.49
N SER A 197 -9.83 -4.07 8.32
CA SER A 197 -10.14 -5.48 8.06
C SER A 197 -9.00 -6.19 7.34
N PHE A 198 -8.96 -7.50 7.45
CA PHE A 198 -8.03 -8.34 6.70
C PHE A 198 -8.53 -8.57 5.28
N THR A 199 -7.60 -8.85 4.37
CA THR A 199 -7.85 -9.24 2.98
C THR A 199 -8.72 -10.50 2.92
N GLN A 200 -8.62 -11.36 3.93
CA GLN A 200 -9.50 -12.51 4.08
C GLN A 200 -10.99 -12.11 4.23
N THR A 201 -11.29 -10.95 4.82
CA THR A 201 -12.65 -10.44 4.92
C THR A 201 -13.20 -10.16 3.51
N GLY A 202 -14.28 -10.86 3.14
CA GLY A 202 -14.85 -10.83 1.79
C GLY A 202 -14.22 -11.81 0.78
N CYS A 203 -13.22 -12.59 1.17
CA CYS A 203 -12.64 -13.61 0.31
C CYS A 203 -13.67 -14.71 0.01
N THR A 204 -13.90 -14.99 -1.28
CA THR A 204 -14.84 -16.02 -1.73
C THR A 204 -14.40 -17.44 -1.34
N ARG A 205 -13.10 -17.64 -1.06
CA ARG A 205 -12.54 -18.92 -0.59
C ARG A 205 -12.63 -19.13 0.92
N ASN A 206 -13.39 -18.30 1.64
CA ASN A 206 -13.48 -18.40 3.10
C ASN A 206 -14.09 -19.71 3.59
N MET A 207 -15.03 -20.31 2.85
CA MET A 207 -15.56 -21.62 3.23
C MET A 207 -14.48 -22.71 3.17
N HIS A 208 -13.64 -22.70 2.12
CA HIS A 208 -12.48 -23.59 2.07
C HIS A 208 -11.51 -23.35 3.22
N PHE A 209 -11.28 -22.07 3.57
CA PHE A 209 -10.43 -21.73 4.72
C PHE A 209 -10.99 -22.32 6.03
N SER A 210 -12.29 -22.16 6.28
CA SER A 210 -12.96 -22.63 7.49
C SER A 210 -12.87 -24.14 7.67
N TYR A 211 -12.98 -24.91 6.58
CA TYR A 211 -12.94 -26.38 6.61
C TYR A 211 -11.55 -26.98 6.34
N LYS A 212 -10.51 -26.15 6.28
CA LYS A 212 -9.14 -26.58 5.98
C LYS A 212 -8.99 -27.28 4.63
N ALA A 213 -9.90 -27.02 3.69
CA ALA A 213 -9.79 -27.45 2.31
C ALA A 213 -8.73 -26.59 1.60
N THR A 214 -7.85 -27.24 0.84
CA THR A 214 -6.67 -26.61 0.26
C THR A 214 -6.48 -27.01 -1.19
N THR A 215 -5.65 -26.28 -1.91
CA THR A 215 -5.18 -26.61 -3.26
C THR A 215 -3.67 -26.41 -3.32
N GLN A 216 -2.99 -27.24 -4.13
CA GLN A 216 -1.54 -27.21 -4.33
C GLN A 216 -1.14 -26.67 -5.70
N ASP A 217 -2.11 -26.49 -6.60
CA ASP A 217 -1.89 -26.03 -7.96
C ASP A 217 -2.45 -24.62 -8.18
N PHE A 218 -1.76 -23.84 -9.01
CA PHE A 218 -2.23 -22.53 -9.46
C PHE A 218 -3.43 -22.67 -10.39
N GLY A 219 -4.30 -21.65 -10.39
CA GLY A 219 -5.48 -21.60 -11.27
C GLY A 219 -6.65 -22.49 -10.83
N GLN A 220 -6.48 -23.32 -9.81
CA GLN A 220 -7.57 -24.14 -9.28
C GLN A 220 -8.62 -23.27 -8.59
N ARG A 221 -9.89 -23.49 -8.95
CA ARG A 221 -11.04 -22.80 -8.35
C ARG A 221 -11.45 -23.41 -7.01
N THR A 222 -10.99 -24.62 -6.71
CA THR A 222 -11.20 -25.28 -5.41
C THR A 222 -10.18 -24.82 -4.36
N GLY A 223 -10.53 -25.02 -3.09
CA GLY A 223 -9.60 -24.96 -1.97
C GLY A 223 -9.15 -23.55 -1.56
N CYS A 224 -8.57 -23.46 -0.37
CA CYS A 224 -7.97 -22.24 0.14
C CYS A 224 -6.50 -22.13 -0.26
N LEU A 225 -6.05 -20.92 -0.61
CA LEU A 225 -4.66 -20.65 -0.97
C LEU A 225 -3.74 -20.44 0.24
N PHE A 226 -4.28 -20.45 1.47
CA PHE A 226 -3.51 -20.17 2.69
C PHE A 226 -2.68 -21.36 3.16
N TYR A 227 -3.14 -22.60 2.99
CA TYR A 227 -2.50 -23.74 3.66
C TYR A 227 -1.25 -24.25 2.93
N ASP A 228 -1.25 -24.23 1.60
CA ASP A 228 -0.12 -24.73 0.80
C ASP A 228 0.50 -23.62 -0.07
N MET A 229 -0.32 -22.71 -0.61
CA MET A 229 0.11 -21.73 -1.64
C MET A 229 0.66 -20.41 -1.08
N GLY A 230 0.85 -20.27 0.24
CA GLY A 230 1.49 -19.10 0.84
C GLY A 230 0.62 -17.84 0.90
N CYS A 231 -0.69 -17.93 0.70
CA CYS A 231 -1.57 -16.76 0.79
C CYS A 231 -1.49 -16.11 2.17
N ARG A 232 -1.21 -14.82 2.23
CA ARG A 232 -1.12 -14.02 3.46
C ARG A 232 -2.39 -13.28 3.81
N GLY A 233 -3.49 -13.53 3.10
CA GLY A 233 -4.75 -12.80 3.24
C GLY A 233 -5.29 -12.69 4.69
N PRO A 234 -5.19 -13.74 5.53
CA PRO A 234 -5.57 -13.70 6.96
C PRO A 234 -4.67 -12.83 7.86
N MET A 235 -3.57 -12.29 7.32
CA MET A 235 -2.55 -11.51 8.04
C MET A 235 -2.24 -10.19 7.32
N THR A 236 -3.07 -9.79 6.34
CA THR A 236 -2.85 -8.60 5.52
C THR A 236 -4.06 -7.68 5.61
N HIS A 237 -3.89 -6.49 6.15
CA HIS A 237 -4.91 -5.46 6.25
C HIS A 237 -5.18 -4.86 4.87
N SER A 238 -6.37 -5.09 4.34
CA SER A 238 -6.86 -4.42 3.13
C SER A 238 -8.35 -4.70 2.93
N SER A 239 -9.00 -3.87 2.13
CA SER A 239 -10.36 -4.08 1.65
C SER A 239 -10.42 -4.76 0.27
N CYS A 240 -9.29 -5.29 -0.26
CA CYS A 240 -9.17 -5.80 -1.64
C CYS A 240 -10.25 -6.81 -2.06
N ASN A 241 -10.76 -7.64 -1.14
CA ASN A 241 -11.81 -8.62 -1.44
C ASN A 241 -13.24 -8.10 -1.21
N ARG A 242 -13.39 -6.93 -0.59
CA ARG A 242 -14.68 -6.27 -0.35
C ARG A 242 -15.02 -5.30 -1.47
N ILE A 243 -14.06 -4.48 -1.89
CA ILE A 243 -14.27 -3.45 -2.93
C ILE A 243 -13.83 -3.90 -4.32
N LEU A 244 -12.92 -4.87 -4.40
CA LEU A 244 -12.35 -5.42 -5.63
C LEU A 244 -11.52 -4.42 -6.44
N TRP A 245 -10.52 -4.94 -7.13
CA TRP A 245 -9.73 -4.19 -8.10
C TRP A 245 -10.51 -4.03 -9.40
N ASN A 246 -10.56 -2.80 -9.90
CA ASN A 246 -11.29 -2.43 -11.12
C ASN A 246 -12.75 -2.90 -11.08
N ARG A 247 -13.33 -2.98 -9.86
CA ARG A 247 -14.67 -3.54 -9.55
C ARG A 247 -14.94 -4.96 -10.03
N VAL A 248 -13.92 -5.67 -10.53
CA VAL A 248 -14.09 -6.95 -11.21
C VAL A 248 -13.54 -8.09 -10.35
N SER A 249 -12.33 -7.96 -9.83
CA SER A 249 -11.63 -9.12 -9.25
C SER A 249 -10.67 -8.76 -8.12
N SER A 250 -10.01 -9.77 -7.58
CA SER A 250 -8.92 -9.65 -6.62
C SER A 250 -7.95 -10.81 -6.85
N LYS A 251 -6.75 -10.76 -6.25
CA LYS A 251 -5.77 -11.85 -6.38
C LYS A 251 -6.39 -13.22 -6.06
N THR A 252 -7.05 -13.34 -4.90
CA THR A 252 -7.60 -14.63 -4.45
C THR A 252 -8.79 -15.12 -5.30
N ARG A 253 -9.54 -14.20 -5.91
CA ARG A 253 -10.59 -14.56 -6.89
C ARG A 253 -9.97 -15.09 -8.19
N ALA A 254 -8.86 -14.51 -8.63
CA ALA A 254 -8.08 -14.96 -9.79
C ALA A 254 -7.18 -16.20 -9.50
N GLY A 255 -7.31 -16.85 -8.33
CA GLY A 255 -6.50 -18.01 -7.97
C GLY A 255 -5.04 -17.69 -7.59
N MET A 256 -4.73 -16.41 -7.34
CA MET A 256 -3.42 -15.94 -6.91
C MET A 256 -3.41 -15.69 -5.39
N PRO A 257 -2.45 -16.24 -4.62
CA PRO A 257 -2.32 -15.94 -3.20
C PRO A 257 -2.08 -14.44 -2.96
N CYS A 258 -2.69 -13.91 -1.89
CA CYS A 258 -2.31 -12.59 -1.38
C CYS A 258 -0.86 -12.65 -0.90
N LEU A 259 -0.04 -11.68 -1.32
CA LEU A 259 1.37 -11.61 -0.93
C LEU A 259 1.62 -10.65 0.26
N GLY A 260 0.57 -10.03 0.77
CA GLY A 260 0.66 -9.08 1.87
C GLY A 260 1.25 -7.72 1.53
N CYS A 261 1.04 -7.22 0.30
CA CYS A 261 1.68 -5.99 -0.20
C CYS A 261 1.24 -4.66 0.45
N THR A 262 0.43 -4.71 1.51
CA THR A 262 0.02 -3.55 2.31
C THR A 262 0.60 -3.57 3.72
N GLU A 263 1.41 -4.59 4.04
CA GLU A 263 2.04 -4.76 5.35
C GLU A 263 3.49 -4.29 5.36
N PRO A 264 3.99 -3.76 6.50
CA PRO A 264 5.36 -3.28 6.62
C PRO A 264 6.45 -4.31 6.27
N GLU A 265 6.18 -5.60 6.45
CA GLU A 265 7.11 -6.66 6.07
C GLU A 265 7.23 -6.88 4.57
N PHE A 266 6.32 -6.37 3.75
CA PHE A 266 6.37 -6.66 2.32
C PHE A 266 7.64 -6.12 1.67
N PRO A 267 8.29 -6.89 0.78
CA PRO A 267 8.04 -8.31 0.53
C PRO A 267 8.52 -9.22 1.68
N PHE A 268 7.71 -10.22 2.02
CA PHE A 268 8.00 -11.15 3.10
C PHE A 268 9.19 -12.07 2.79
N HIS A 269 9.93 -12.44 3.83
CA HIS A 269 11.07 -13.36 3.79
C HIS A 269 12.20 -12.95 2.82
N ASP A 270 12.29 -11.67 2.50
CA ASP A 270 13.24 -11.13 1.53
C ASP A 270 13.22 -11.88 0.19
N LEU A 271 12.05 -12.35 -0.22
CA LEU A 271 11.84 -13.12 -1.46
C LEU A 271 12.76 -14.34 -1.61
N LYS A 272 13.25 -14.93 -0.50
CA LYS A 272 14.10 -16.11 -0.55
C LYS A 272 13.44 -17.22 -1.37
N PRO A 273 14.19 -17.97 -2.20
CA PRO A 273 13.62 -19.05 -3.00
C PRO A 273 12.75 -20.00 -2.17
N GLY A 274 11.55 -20.29 -2.66
CA GLY A 274 10.59 -21.17 -1.98
C GLY A 274 9.75 -20.54 -0.87
N THR A 275 9.76 -19.21 -0.72
CA THR A 275 8.98 -18.51 0.34
C THR A 275 7.74 -17.76 -0.16
N VAL A 276 7.66 -17.41 -1.46
CA VAL A 276 6.59 -16.55 -2.00
C VAL A 276 5.25 -17.29 -2.15
N PHE A 277 5.28 -18.51 -2.69
CA PHE A 277 4.09 -19.32 -2.98
C PHE A 277 4.02 -20.58 -2.13
N LYS A 278 4.50 -20.50 -0.89
CA LYS A 278 4.52 -21.64 0.01
C LYS A 278 4.31 -21.23 1.45
N THR A 279 3.31 -21.84 2.07
CA THR A 279 3.09 -21.69 3.51
C THR A 279 4.13 -22.50 4.25
N GLN A 280 4.93 -21.83 5.07
CA GLN A 280 5.94 -22.49 5.88
C GLN A 280 5.26 -23.20 7.06
N THR A 281 5.60 -24.45 7.31
CA THR A 281 4.97 -25.27 8.36
C THR A 281 5.99 -25.80 9.37
N VAL A 282 5.56 -25.97 10.62
CA VAL A 282 6.28 -26.70 11.66
C VAL A 282 5.37 -27.83 12.13
N MET A 283 5.81 -29.09 11.99
CA MET A 283 5.01 -30.29 12.33
C MET A 283 3.62 -30.29 11.67
N GLY A 284 3.54 -29.85 10.40
CA GLY A 284 2.27 -29.79 9.65
C GLY A 284 1.34 -28.62 10.00
N VAL A 285 1.74 -27.74 10.92
CA VAL A 285 0.98 -26.52 11.28
C VAL A 285 1.65 -25.30 10.66
N PRO A 286 0.91 -24.32 10.10
CA PRO A 286 1.48 -23.08 9.60
C PRO A 286 2.33 -22.38 10.67
N LYS A 287 3.56 -22.00 10.30
CA LYS A 287 4.52 -21.31 11.17
C LYS A 287 4.00 -19.94 11.58
N GLU A 288 3.35 -19.25 10.64
CA GLU A 288 2.67 -17.98 10.84
C GLU A 288 1.16 -18.23 10.80
N LEU A 289 0.48 -17.80 11.86
CA LEU A 289 -0.96 -17.96 12.03
C LEU A 289 -1.69 -16.65 11.71
N PRO A 290 -2.98 -16.71 11.34
CA PRO A 290 -3.80 -15.52 11.22
C PRO A 290 -3.67 -14.61 12.45
N ALA A 291 -3.72 -13.30 12.23
CA ALA A 291 -3.44 -12.33 13.26
C ALA A 291 -4.39 -12.50 14.47
N GLY A 292 -3.81 -12.48 15.69
CA GLY A 292 -4.56 -12.58 16.94
C GLY A 292 -4.94 -13.99 17.38
N ILE A 293 -4.64 -15.04 16.61
CA ILE A 293 -5.01 -16.42 16.97
C ILE A 293 -3.94 -17.11 17.84
N ASN A 294 -4.38 -17.79 18.91
CA ASN A 294 -3.52 -18.66 19.72
C ASN A 294 -3.21 -19.99 19.01
N LYS A 295 -1.96 -20.45 19.11
CA LYS A 295 -1.50 -21.71 18.48
C LYS A 295 -2.27 -22.95 18.91
N LYS A 296 -2.60 -23.09 20.19
CA LYS A 296 -3.31 -24.26 20.72
C LYS A 296 -4.75 -24.29 20.22
N ASP A 297 -5.43 -23.16 20.28
CA ASP A 297 -6.81 -23.04 19.81
C ASP A 297 -6.90 -23.26 18.30
N TYR A 298 -5.91 -22.77 17.54
CA TYR A 298 -5.82 -23.02 16.11
C TYR A 298 -5.66 -24.51 15.77
N ALA A 299 -4.83 -25.24 16.53
CA ALA A 299 -4.65 -26.68 16.34
C ALA A 299 -5.96 -27.43 16.62
N LEU A 300 -6.65 -27.10 17.73
CA LEU A 300 -7.95 -27.67 18.06
C LEU A 300 -8.99 -27.38 16.97
N MET A 301 -9.11 -26.11 16.55
CA MET A 301 -10.00 -25.69 15.46
C MET A 301 -9.68 -26.42 14.16
N THR A 302 -8.41 -26.71 13.88
CA THR A 302 -8.02 -27.43 12.67
C THR A 302 -8.53 -28.86 12.66
N VAL A 303 -8.47 -29.55 13.80
CA VAL A 303 -9.03 -30.91 13.92
C VAL A 303 -10.55 -30.87 13.74
N VAL A 304 -11.23 -30.02 14.51
CA VAL A 304 -12.69 -29.89 14.46
C VAL A 304 -13.17 -29.52 13.06
N SER A 305 -12.53 -28.56 12.40
CA SER A 305 -12.87 -28.12 11.05
C SER A 305 -12.70 -29.22 9.99
N LYS A 306 -11.68 -30.08 10.13
CA LYS A 306 -11.45 -31.19 9.20
C LYS A 306 -12.47 -32.30 9.41
N ASP A 307 -12.75 -32.66 10.65
CA ASP A 307 -13.69 -33.72 11.00
C ASP A 307 -15.14 -33.35 10.64
N ALA A 308 -15.49 -32.07 10.78
CA ALA A 308 -16.80 -31.53 10.42
C ALA A 308 -16.92 -31.08 8.95
N SER A 309 -15.88 -31.31 8.13
CA SER A 309 -15.84 -30.81 6.75
C SER A 309 -16.85 -31.55 5.86
N PRO A 310 -17.85 -30.86 5.28
CA PRO A 310 -18.75 -31.48 4.32
C PRO A 310 -18.04 -31.73 2.99
N SER A 311 -18.52 -32.70 2.19
CA SER A 311 -17.88 -33.08 0.92
C SER A 311 -17.71 -31.89 -0.04
N TRP A 312 -18.73 -31.04 -0.12
CA TRP A 312 -18.74 -29.85 -0.98
C TRP A 312 -17.69 -28.79 -0.60
N ALA A 313 -17.11 -28.86 0.60
CA ALA A 313 -16.04 -27.94 1.00
C ALA A 313 -14.76 -28.11 0.18
N ASN A 314 -14.61 -29.21 -0.57
CA ASN A 314 -13.49 -29.43 -1.49
C ASN A 314 -13.86 -29.21 -2.96
N GLU A 315 -15.13 -28.91 -3.25
CA GLU A 315 -15.65 -28.73 -4.61
C GLU A 315 -15.48 -27.28 -5.10
N ASP A 316 -15.69 -27.04 -6.40
CA ASP A 316 -15.68 -25.68 -6.94
C ASP A 316 -16.99 -24.98 -6.57
N ILE A 317 -16.90 -24.00 -5.67
CA ILE A 317 -18.05 -23.21 -5.21
C ILE A 317 -18.19 -21.87 -5.94
N PHE A 318 -17.33 -21.58 -6.91
CA PHE A 318 -17.45 -20.37 -7.71
C PHE A 318 -18.54 -20.55 -8.76
N THR A 319 -19.72 -19.98 -8.50
CA THR A 319 -20.75 -19.79 -9.53
C THR A 319 -20.32 -18.63 -10.42
N VAL A 320 -20.26 -18.86 -11.74
CA VAL A 320 -19.87 -17.87 -12.76
C VAL A 320 -20.65 -16.58 -12.60
#